data_AF-A0A9E3IHA4-F1
#
_entry.id   AF-A0A9E3IHA4-F1
#
_cell.length_a   1.000
_cell.length_b   1.000
_cell.length_c   1.000
_cell.angle_alpha   90.00
_cell.angle_beta   90.00
_cell.angle_gamma   90.00
#
_symmetry.space_group_name_H-M   'P 1'
#
loop_
_entity.id
_entity.type
_entity.pdbx_description
1 polymer ?
#
loop_
_entity_poly.entity_id
_entity_poly.type
_entity_poly.pdbx_seq_one_letter_code
_entity_poly.pdbx_strand_id
1 'polypeptide(L)' 'MDDVFEIAAMYAVAIARGHVNDANKRTALVSVLAYLDTEGISMKRSAQLEEIMVDVAQGLLDEQALADVLYALHTASN' A
#
# COMPACT_ATOMS: atom_id res chain seq x y z
N MET A 1 -14.90 -5.12 -2.56
CA MET A 1 -13.64 -4.68 -1.97
C MET A 1 -13.69 -5.06 -0.51
N ASP A 2 -12.68 -5.77 -0.04
CA ASP A 2 -12.60 -6.24 1.35
C ASP A 2 -12.13 -5.07 2.22
N ASP A 3 -12.74 -4.85 3.40
CA ASP A 3 -12.41 -3.74 4.30
C ASP A 3 -10.90 -3.70 4.62
N VAL A 4 -10.25 -4.86 4.61
CA VAL A 4 -8.80 -5.02 4.83
C VAL A 4 -7.97 -4.25 3.81
N PHE A 5 -8.25 -4.34 2.51
CA PHE A 5 -7.42 -3.65 1.51
C PHE A 5 -7.63 -2.13 1.52
N GLU A 6 -8.83 -1.68 1.88
CA GLU A 6 -9.14 -0.25 2.05
C GLU A 6 -8.40 0.33 3.27
N ILE A 7 -8.42 -0.37 4.40
CA ILE A 7 -7.66 0.05 5.60
C ILE A 7 -6.16 0.08 5.32
N ALA A 8 -5.63 -0.93 4.62
CA ALA A 8 -4.23 -0.95 4.20
C ALA A 8 -3.89 0.28 3.34
N ALA A 9 -4.76 0.60 2.37
CA ALA A 9 -4.58 1.75 1.50
C ALA A 9 -4.61 3.09 2.25
N MET A 10 -5.51 3.25 3.23
CA MET A 10 -5.59 4.43 4.08
C MET A 10 -4.27 4.65 4.85
N TYR A 11 -3.69 3.59 5.44
CA TYR A 11 -2.38 3.69 6.09
C TYR A 11 -1.30 4.14 5.11
N ALA A 12 -1.28 3.56 3.90
CA ALA A 12 -0.29 3.90 2.90
C ALA A 12 -0.37 5.38 2.51
N VAL A 13 -1.56 5.88 2.20
CA VAL A 13 -1.79 7.27 1.78
C VAL A 13 -1.46 8.24 2.91
N ALA A 14 -1.93 7.97 4.12
CA ALA A 14 -1.67 8.83 5.29
C ALA A 14 -0.17 8.95 5.60
N ILE A 15 0.57 7.84 5.53
CA ILE A 15 2.02 7.82 5.82
C ILE A 15 2.82 8.40 4.66
N ALA A 16 2.51 8.02 3.42
CA ALA A 16 3.25 8.45 2.24
C ALA A 16 3.09 9.96 1.98
N ARG A 17 1.92 10.53 2.29
CA ARG A 17 1.61 11.97 2.09
C ARG A 17 1.77 12.81 3.35
N GLY A 18 1.97 12.22 4.53
CA GLY A 18 2.31 12.96 5.75
C GLY A 18 3.62 13.74 5.54
N HIS A 19 3.63 15.03 5.88
CA HIS A 19 4.73 16.00 5.66
C HIS A 19 6.06 15.64 6.35
N VAL A 20 6.73 14.55 5.95
CA VAL A 20 8.05 14.12 6.41
C VAL A 20 8.82 13.54 5.22
N ASN A 21 10.15 13.71 5.23
CA ASN A 21 11.10 13.41 4.15
C ASN A 21 10.92 12.08 3.39
N ASP A 22 11.59 11.99 2.24
CA ASP A 22 11.64 10.92 1.21
C ASP A 22 11.55 9.45 1.69
N ALA A 23 11.91 9.16 2.95
CA ALA A 23 11.80 7.86 3.60
C ALA A 23 10.34 7.38 3.82
N ASN A 24 9.35 8.26 3.75
CA ASN A 24 7.94 7.91 4.01
C ASN A 24 7.38 6.83 3.09
N LYS A 25 7.86 6.70 1.84
CA LYS A 25 7.41 5.66 0.89
C LYS A 25 7.74 4.25 1.37
N ARG A 26 8.97 4.06 1.88
CA ARG A 26 9.42 2.76 2.42
C ARG A 26 8.67 2.43 3.71
N THR A 27 8.47 3.42 4.59
CA THR A 27 7.72 3.26 5.84
C THR A 27 6.25 2.92 5.56
N ALA A 28 5.63 3.60 4.60
CA ALA A 28 4.27 3.35 4.18
C ALA A 28 4.13 1.94 3.60
N LEU A 29 5.04 1.50 2.73
CA LEU A 29 5.02 0.15 2.18
C LEU A 29 5.17 -0.92 3.27
N VAL A 30 6.11 -0.74 4.20
CA VAL A 30 6.29 -1.68 5.32
C VAL A 30 5.05 -1.73 6.20
N SER A 31 4.40 -0.59 6.43
CA SER A 31 3.18 -0.53 7.25
C SER A 31 2.02 -1.26 6.59
N VAL A 32 1.83 -1.09 5.28
CA VAL A 32 0.84 -1.84 4.48
C VAL A 32 1.08 -3.33 4.58
N LEU A 33 2.31 -3.78 4.31
CA LEU A 33 2.65 -5.21 4.31
C LEU A 33 2.50 -5.82 5.72
N ALA A 34 2.91 -5.09 6.76
CA ALA A 34 2.76 -5.54 8.14
C ALA A 34 1.28 -5.66 8.53
N TYR A 35 0.44 -4.69 8.16
CA TYR A 35 -0.99 -4.74 8.44
C TYR A 35 -1.67 -5.91 7.71
N LEU A 36 -1.41 -6.09 6.41
CA LEU A 36 -1.97 -7.21 5.66
C LEU A 36 -1.55 -8.57 6.25
N ASP A 37 -0.30 -8.69 6.71
CA ASP A 37 0.19 -9.91 7.39
C ASP A 37 -0.55 -10.17 8.71
N THR A 38 -0.90 -9.13 9.47
CA THR A 38 -1.74 -9.29 10.69
C THR A 38 -3.16 -9.77 10.40
N GLU A 39 -3.68 -9.49 9.20
CA GLU A 39 -4.97 -9.96 8.71
C GLU A 39 -4.88 -11.32 7.99
N GLY A 40 -3.71 -11.95 7.96
CA GLY A 40 -3.47 -13.25 7.32
C GLY A 40 -3.24 -13.20 5.81
N ILE A 41 -3.07 -12.00 5.24
CA ILE A 41 -2.82 -11.76 3.82
C ILE A 41 -1.33 -11.53 3.60
N SER A 42 -0.62 -12.59 3.21
CA SER A 42 0.82 -12.48 2.95
C SER A 42 1.08 -11.92 1.54
N MET A 43 1.68 -10.73 1.48
CA MET A 43 2.18 -10.13 0.25
C MET A 43 3.68 -9.86 0.36
N LYS A 44 4.43 -10.20 -0.69
CA LYS A 44 5.87 -9.93 -0.73
C LYS A 44 6.12 -8.54 -1.28
N ARG A 45 7.07 -7.85 -0.66
CA ARG A 45 7.64 -6.63 -1.22
C ARG A 45 8.17 -6.90 -2.64
N SER A 46 7.86 -6.02 -3.57
CA SER A 46 8.28 -6.08 -4.97
C SER A 46 8.67 -4.70 -5.48
N ALA A 47 9.45 -4.63 -6.56
CA ALA A 47 9.77 -3.36 -7.21
C ALA A 47 8.51 -2.61 -7.69
N GLN A 48 7.51 -3.36 -8.17
CA GLN A 48 6.22 -2.81 -8.58
C GLN A 48 5.50 -2.10 -7.42
N LEU A 49 5.48 -2.72 -6.22
CA LEU A 49 4.90 -2.08 -5.03
C LEU A 49 5.67 -0.83 -4.61
N GLU A 50 6.99 -0.79 -4.80
CA GLU A 50 7.78 0.41 -4.52
C GLU A 50 7.42 1.56 -5.47
N GLU A 51 7.24 1.28 -6.77
CA GLU A 51 6.80 2.27 -7.77
C GLU A 51 5.38 2.78 -7.47
N ILE A 52 4.44 1.89 -7.15
CA ILE A 52 3.08 2.29 -6.75
C ILE A 52 3.13 3.25 -5.56
N MET A 53 4.01 3.03 -4.59
CA MET A 53 4.14 3.92 -3.43
C MET A 53 4.78 5.28 -3.77
N VAL A 54 5.49 5.39 -4.90
CA VAL A 54 5.89 6.70 -5.46
C VAL A 54 4.65 7.44 -5.96
N ASP A 55 3.79 6.78 -6.72
CA ASP A 55 2.56 7.38 -7.27
C ASP A 55 1.60 7.83 -6.16
N VAL A 56 1.47 7.03 -5.10
CA VAL A 56 0.70 7.38 -3.90
C VAL A 56 1.24 8.65 -3.24
N ALA A 57 2.56 8.75 -3.07
CA ALA A 57 3.21 9.92 -2.47
C ALA A 57 3.09 11.18 -3.33
N GLN A 58 3.08 11.02 -4.66
CA GLN A 58 2.87 12.12 -5.61
C GLN A 58 1.40 12.56 -5.74
N GLY A 59 0.47 11.80 -5.15
CA GLY A 59 -0.96 12.08 -5.28
C GLY A 59 -1.61 11.53 -6.54
N LEU A 60 -0.88 10.74 -7.34
CA LEU A 60 -1.35 10.17 -8.60
C LEU A 60 -2.26 8.96 -8.39
N LEU A 61 -2.17 8.34 -7.21
CA LEU A 61 -2.95 7.16 -6.83
C LEU A 61 -3.57 7.38 -5.44
N ASP A 62 -4.89 7.28 -5.37
CA ASP A 62 -5.68 7.50 -4.15
C ASP A 62 -5.97 6.20 -3.38
N GLU A 63 -6.69 6.32 -2.26
CA GLU A 63 -6.96 5.19 -1.36
C GLU A 63 -7.73 4.07 -2.06
N GLN A 64 -8.76 4.42 -2.84
CA GLN A 64 -9.59 3.44 -3.53
C GLN A 64 -8.79 2.72 -4.62
N ALA A 65 -8.07 3.47 -5.44
CA ALA A 65 -7.23 2.89 -6.49
C ALA A 65 -6.12 2.00 -5.90
N LEU A 66 -5.57 2.36 -4.75
CA LEU A 66 -4.57 1.54 -4.07
C LEU A 66 -5.16 0.23 -3.55
N ALA A 67 -6.35 0.28 -2.94
CA ALA A 67 -7.02 -0.91 -2.45
C ALA A 67 -7.27 -1.92 -3.59
N ASP A 68 -7.69 -1.44 -4.75
CA ASP A 68 -7.90 -2.26 -5.95
C ASP A 68 -6.62 -2.89 -6.46
N VAL A 69 -5.52 -2.12 -6.50
CA VAL A 69 -4.21 -2.63 -6.92
C VAL A 69 -3.70 -3.69 -5.95
N LEU A 70 -3.82 -3.48 -4.64
CA LEU A 70 -3.39 -4.46 -3.63
C LEU A 70 -4.19 -5.77 -3.75
N TYR A 71 -5.52 -5.67 -3.93
CA TYR A 71 -6.38 -6.83 -4.15
C TYR A 71 -6.01 -7.59 -5.44
N ALA A 72 -5.79 -6.87 -6.54
CA ALA A 72 -5.40 -7.46 -7.82
C ALA A 72 -4.03 -8.18 -7.73
N LEU A 73 -3.06 -7.58 -7.06
CA LEU A 73 -1.73 -8.17 -6.88
C LEU A 73 -1.76 -9.41 -5.99
N HIS A 74 -2.56 -9.39 -4.92
CA HIS A 74 -2.75 -10.54 -4.06
C HIS A 74 -3.41 -11.71 -4.80
N THR A 75 -4.49 -11.45 -5.53
CA THR A 75 -5.23 -12.48 -6.27
C THR A 75 -4.47 -13.04 -7.48
N ALA A 76 -3.60 -12.25 -8.11
CA ALA A 76 -2.73 -12.73 -9.19
C ALA A 76 -1.56 -13.62 -8.70
N SER A 77 -1.27 -13.61 -7.39
CA SER A 77 -0.16 -14.36 -6.78
C SER A 77 -0.59 -15.65 -6.08
N ASN A 78 -1.90 -15.90 -5.97
CA ASN A 78 -2.54 -17.08 -5.37
C ASN A 78 -3.19 -17.97 -6.43
#